data_AF-A0A7I9YJ23-F1
#
_entry.id   AF-A0A7I9YJ23-F1
#
_cell.length_a   1.000
_cell.length_b   1.000
_cell.length_c   1.000
_cell.angle_alpha   90.00
_cell.angle_beta   90.00
_cell.angle_gamma   90.00
#
_symmetry.space_group_name_H-M   'P 1'
#
loop_
_entity.id
_entity.type
_entity.pdbx_description
1 polymer ?
#
loop_
_entity_poly.entity_id
_entity_poly.type
_entity_poly.pdbx_seq_one_letter_code
_entity_poly.pdbx_strand_id
1 'polypeptide(L)'
;MPAVSVHRAVIEAGPGTLRQLCCNTGVVVDTEVVEAALGAIDDPVALVAEQPIAVASLWSDALSSLCRDHDEGAIIVHPSWWSPTRVATVTRAARTLTGEVSVRPRSWLLARAQPGVGSEASAMVELTDGFAFVSGRVSGRSKTAAVRRRGNARVVAVEVARVVAEMTGVTAVVIDAAHGVADVREFATHIAAAVREAASGAVMEVGDARLRRLAREIQPTPRAPLVEPSRPRTRVMARLAGTGVALVVAALAVLATLAPVQSSGVRQTVPSALELPTTYLVEGRLALTVPANWPTQRVAGGPGSARIQVTSPSDPETALHITQSPVPGETLADAADRLRRAIEMEPDGVFVDFNPSGASAGRPAVTYREVRPGHDVWWTVLLDGELRIGVGCQSRRGGQDAVRDACEQAVRSAHAVE
;
A
#
# COMPACT_ATOMS: atom_id res chain seq x y z
N MET A 1 38.19 6.15 18.05
CA MET A 1 36.72 6.02 18.14
C MET A 1 36.17 6.43 16.79
N PRO A 2 35.31 5.64 16.13
CA PRO A 2 34.64 6.10 14.92
C PRO A 2 33.81 7.35 15.24
N ALA A 3 33.76 8.28 14.29
CA ALA A 3 33.01 9.53 14.46
C ALA A 3 31.52 9.21 14.48
N VAL A 4 30.87 9.40 15.63
CA VAL A 4 29.42 9.27 15.76
C VAL A 4 28.75 10.39 14.97
N SER A 5 27.80 10.05 14.11
CA SER A 5 27.02 11.02 13.35
C SER A 5 26.03 11.76 14.25
N VAL A 6 25.93 13.07 14.07
CA VAL A 6 25.02 13.97 14.81
C VAL A 6 23.66 14.15 14.11
N HIS A 7 23.27 13.18 13.27
CA HIS A 7 21.95 13.16 12.64
C HIS A 7 21.37 11.76 12.69
N ARG A 8 20.05 11.64 12.48
CA ARG A 8 19.38 10.34 12.35
C ARG A 8 19.81 9.63 11.06
N ALA A 9 19.98 8.32 11.11
CA ALA A 9 20.18 7.51 9.91
C ALA A 9 18.92 7.58 9.04
N VAL A 10 19.07 7.83 7.74
CA VAL A 10 17.98 7.67 6.76
C VAL A 10 18.23 6.37 6.00
N ILE A 11 17.34 5.41 6.16
CA ILE A 11 17.46 4.05 5.63
C ILE A 11 16.39 3.83 4.57
N GLU A 12 16.80 3.39 3.38
CA GLU A 12 15.92 2.87 2.35
C GLU A 12 15.66 1.38 2.63
N ALA A 13 14.38 1.01 2.79
CA ALA A 13 13.94 -0.36 3.04
C ALA A 13 13.00 -0.81 1.92
N GLY A 14 13.57 -1.36 0.85
CA GLY A 14 12.87 -1.84 -0.34
C GLY A 14 12.72 -0.81 -1.47
N PRO A 15 12.17 -1.23 -2.63
CA PRO A 15 11.65 -2.57 -2.87
C PRO A 15 12.71 -3.63 -3.22
N GLY A 16 13.87 -3.24 -3.74
CA GLY A 16 14.96 -4.17 -4.12
C GLY A 16 16.28 -3.98 -3.36
N THR A 17 16.30 -3.13 -2.33
CA THR A 17 17.53 -2.81 -1.60
C THR A 17 17.25 -2.45 -0.15
N LEU A 18 18.23 -2.66 0.73
CA LEU A 18 18.21 -2.22 2.12
C LEU A 18 19.53 -1.51 2.41
N ARG A 19 19.51 -0.18 2.50
CA ARG A 19 20.75 0.61 2.58
C ARG A 19 20.58 1.98 3.22
N GLN A 20 21.70 2.61 3.55
CA GLN A 20 21.74 3.97 4.07
C GLN A 20 21.77 5.02 2.94
N LEU A 21 20.93 6.05 3.04
CA LEU A 21 20.83 7.16 2.08
C LEU A 21 21.58 8.44 2.51
N CYS A 22 21.62 8.70 3.82
CA CYS A 22 22.12 9.95 4.39
C CYS A 22 23.66 10.08 4.38
N CYS A 23 24.39 8.98 4.53
CA CYS A 23 25.85 8.99 4.54
C CYS A 23 26.39 8.26 3.32
N ASN A 24 27.60 8.62 2.91
CA ASN A 24 28.33 7.92 1.85
C ASN A 24 29.10 6.70 2.39
N THR A 25 28.69 6.21 3.56
CA THR A 25 29.27 5.05 4.24
C THR A 25 28.85 3.80 3.49
N GLY A 26 29.84 3.07 2.96
CA GLY A 26 29.66 1.81 2.24
C GLY A 26 29.22 0.65 3.15
N VAL A 27 28.30 0.89 4.11
CA VAL A 27 27.67 -0.18 4.88
C VAL A 27 26.74 -0.90 3.93
N VAL A 28 27.24 -2.00 3.39
CA VAL A 28 26.50 -2.94 2.54
C VAL A 28 25.96 -4.02 3.46
N VAL A 29 24.64 -4.13 3.55
CA VAL A 29 24.01 -5.34 4.10
C VAL A 29 24.26 -6.45 3.08
N ASP A 30 24.61 -7.64 3.56
CA ASP A 30 24.82 -8.81 2.69
C ASP A 30 23.63 -9.00 1.75
N THR A 31 23.89 -9.16 0.44
CA THR A 31 22.85 -9.31 -0.58
C THR A 31 21.90 -10.46 -0.26
N GLU A 32 22.41 -11.59 0.25
CA GLU A 32 21.57 -12.75 0.62
C GLU A 32 20.60 -12.38 1.77
N VAL A 33 21.08 -11.59 2.75
CA VAL A 33 20.26 -11.08 3.84
C VAL A 33 19.20 -10.11 3.33
N VAL A 34 19.54 -9.24 2.37
CA VAL A 34 18.59 -8.30 1.76
C VAL A 34 17.50 -9.05 0.99
N GLU A 35 17.89 -10.00 0.15
CA GLU A 35 16.96 -10.83 -0.62
C GLU A 35 16.04 -11.64 0.28
N ALA A 36 16.58 -12.29 1.33
CA ALA A 36 15.79 -13.01 2.29
C ALA A 36 14.83 -12.10 3.10
N ALA A 37 15.29 -10.92 3.53
CA ALA A 37 14.48 -9.99 4.32
C ALA A 37 13.32 -9.39 3.51
N LEU A 38 13.58 -9.02 2.26
CA LEU A 38 12.57 -8.45 1.36
C LEU A 38 11.64 -9.53 0.81
N GLY A 39 12.18 -10.68 0.39
CA GLY A 39 11.41 -11.79 -0.19
C GLY A 39 10.50 -12.48 0.81
N ALA A 40 10.93 -12.59 2.07
CA ALA A 40 10.15 -13.22 3.14
C ALA A 40 9.50 -12.20 4.10
N ILE A 41 9.42 -10.91 3.75
CA ILE A 41 8.86 -9.85 4.62
C ILE A 41 7.43 -10.17 5.13
N ASP A 42 6.71 -10.94 4.33
CA ASP A 42 5.34 -11.36 4.59
C ASP A 42 5.25 -12.66 5.40
N ASP A 43 6.36 -13.38 5.58
CA ASP A 43 6.43 -14.67 6.22
C ASP A 43 7.04 -14.57 7.64
N PRO A 44 6.76 -15.54 8.53
CA PRO A 44 7.36 -15.53 9.87
C PRO A 44 8.84 -15.92 9.85
N VAL A 45 9.27 -16.70 8.85
CA VAL A 45 10.59 -17.31 8.74
C VAL A 45 11.11 -17.16 7.32
N ALA A 46 12.38 -16.78 7.18
CA ALA A 46 13.15 -16.78 5.95
C ALA A 46 14.21 -17.88 5.99
N LEU A 47 14.69 -18.32 4.83
CA LEU A 47 15.87 -19.15 4.72
C LEU A 47 17.06 -18.27 4.35
N VAL A 48 18.14 -18.32 5.14
CA VAL A 48 19.42 -17.67 4.85
C VAL A 48 20.50 -18.74 5.02
N ALA A 49 21.28 -19.01 3.98
CA ALA A 49 22.21 -20.14 3.93
C ALA A 49 21.57 -21.46 4.38
N GLU A 50 20.36 -21.73 3.89
CA GLU A 50 19.52 -22.88 4.23
C GLU A 50 19.09 -22.98 5.71
N GLN A 51 19.38 -21.97 6.53
CA GLN A 51 18.97 -21.92 7.92
C GLN A 51 17.67 -21.13 8.10
N PRO A 52 16.68 -21.66 8.85
CA PRO A 52 15.47 -20.92 9.17
C PRO A 52 15.77 -19.80 10.17
N ILE A 53 15.56 -18.55 9.74
CA ILE A 53 15.73 -17.35 10.56
C ILE A 53 14.39 -16.64 10.68
N ALA A 54 14.05 -16.19 11.89
CA ALA A 54 12.87 -15.37 12.10
C ALA A 54 13.03 -14.04 11.34
N VAL A 55 12.05 -13.70 10.51
CA VAL A 55 12.07 -12.47 9.68
C VAL A 55 12.21 -11.22 10.54
N ALA A 56 11.59 -11.22 11.73
CA ALA A 56 11.73 -10.13 12.70
C ALA A 56 13.19 -9.91 13.16
N SER A 57 13.95 -10.99 13.37
CA SER A 57 15.37 -10.92 13.73
C SER A 57 16.19 -10.42 12.55
N LEU A 58 15.96 -10.96 11.36
CA LEU A 58 16.66 -10.56 10.14
C LEU A 58 16.54 -9.05 9.86
N TRP A 59 15.32 -8.50 9.99
CA TRP A 59 15.09 -7.05 9.87
C TRP A 59 15.76 -6.25 10.99
N SER A 60 15.73 -6.74 12.23
CA SER A 60 16.34 -6.02 13.37
C SER A 60 17.86 -5.96 13.23
N ASP A 61 18.49 -7.06 12.81
CA ASP A 61 19.93 -7.16 12.61
C ASP A 61 20.40 -6.28 11.43
N ALA A 62 19.66 -6.33 10.31
CA ALA A 62 19.98 -5.51 9.15
C ALA A 62 19.85 -4.01 9.44
N LEU A 63 18.77 -3.58 10.12
CA LEU A 63 18.60 -2.18 10.53
C LEU A 63 19.66 -1.75 11.55
N SER A 64 19.97 -2.60 12.53
CA SER A 64 21.02 -2.31 13.52
C SER A 64 22.38 -2.14 12.85
N SER A 65 22.69 -2.97 11.84
CA SER A 65 23.93 -2.86 11.07
C SER A 65 24.04 -1.52 10.35
N LEU A 66 22.93 -1.01 9.79
CA LEU A 66 22.86 0.29 9.10
C LEU A 66 22.87 1.51 10.03
N CYS A 67 22.61 1.31 11.33
CA CYS A 67 22.54 2.37 12.34
C CYS A 67 23.78 2.49 13.24
N ARG A 68 24.82 1.65 13.10
CA ARG A 68 25.93 1.55 14.07
C ARG A 68 26.59 2.88 14.45
N ASP A 69 26.63 3.84 13.53
CA ASP A 69 27.26 5.15 13.73
C ASP A 69 26.26 6.30 14.00
N HIS A 70 24.99 5.99 14.33
CA HIS A 70 23.89 6.97 14.43
C HIS A 70 23.12 6.86 15.77
N ASP A 71 23.59 7.56 16.79
CA ASP A 71 23.00 7.52 18.13
C ASP A 71 21.68 8.32 18.26
N GLU A 72 21.39 9.23 17.31
CA GLU A 72 20.16 10.05 17.34
C GLU A 72 18.90 9.30 16.89
N GLY A 73 19.05 8.12 16.28
CA GLY A 73 17.97 7.29 15.79
C GLY A 73 17.90 7.19 14.27
N ALA A 74 16.72 6.84 13.76
CA ALA A 74 16.56 6.44 12.36
C ALA A 74 15.24 6.91 11.74
N ILE A 75 15.27 7.19 10.45
CA ILE A 75 14.12 7.39 9.57
C ILE A 75 14.17 6.27 8.54
N ILE A 76 13.22 5.33 8.64
CA ILE A 76 13.10 4.22 7.70
C ILE A 76 12.11 4.61 6.62
N VAL A 77 12.58 4.60 5.38
CA VAL A 77 11.83 4.96 4.18
C VAL A 77 11.46 3.67 3.45
N HIS A 78 10.16 3.35 3.41
CA HIS A 78 9.65 2.14 2.74
C HIS A 78 8.85 2.50 1.48
N PRO A 79 8.72 1.60 0.49
CA PRO A 79 7.83 1.80 -0.66
C PRO A 79 6.42 2.21 -0.25
N SER A 80 5.84 3.20 -0.92
CA SER A 80 4.53 3.73 -0.49
C SER A 80 3.38 2.75 -0.68
N TRP A 81 3.58 1.69 -1.45
CA TRP A 81 2.61 0.64 -1.74
C TRP A 81 2.67 -0.54 -0.77
N TRP A 82 3.60 -0.57 0.18
CA TRP A 82 3.67 -1.65 1.16
C TRP A 82 2.41 -1.73 2.01
N SER A 83 1.94 -2.96 2.23
CA SER A 83 0.80 -3.22 3.11
C SER A 83 1.09 -2.77 4.54
N PRO A 84 0.06 -2.41 5.33
CA PRO A 84 0.23 -2.09 6.75
C PRO A 84 0.97 -3.17 7.54
N THR A 85 0.83 -4.43 7.14
CA THR A 85 1.54 -5.58 7.73
C THR A 85 3.05 -5.49 7.50
N ARG A 86 3.50 -5.27 6.26
CA ARG A 86 4.93 -5.06 5.94
C ARG A 86 5.51 -3.87 6.71
N VAL A 87 4.76 -2.76 6.74
CA VAL A 87 5.15 -1.56 7.51
C VAL A 87 5.24 -1.87 9.01
N ALA A 88 4.32 -2.67 9.56
CA ALA A 88 4.36 -3.08 10.96
C ALA A 88 5.55 -3.99 11.30
N THR A 89 5.93 -4.89 10.38
CA THR A 89 7.14 -5.73 10.52
C THR A 89 8.39 -4.86 10.67
N VAL A 90 8.60 -3.93 9.73
CA VAL A 90 9.76 -3.04 9.78
C VAL A 90 9.69 -2.06 10.95
N THR A 91 8.51 -1.54 11.28
CA THR A 91 8.32 -0.69 12.46
C THR A 91 8.68 -1.42 13.75
N ARG A 92 8.32 -2.69 13.88
CA ARG A 92 8.65 -3.51 15.06
C ARG A 92 10.14 -3.76 15.16
N ALA A 93 10.79 -4.12 14.05
CA ALA A 93 12.24 -4.31 14.00
C ALA A 93 12.98 -3.01 14.37
N ALA A 94 12.51 -1.87 13.86
CA ALA A 94 13.10 -0.57 14.11
C ALA A 94 13.05 -0.12 15.58
N ARG A 95 12.08 -0.62 16.38
CA ARG A 95 12.00 -0.32 17.83
C ARG A 95 13.16 -0.90 18.64
N THR A 96 13.94 -1.81 18.06
CA THR A 96 15.15 -2.34 18.69
C THR A 96 16.33 -1.37 18.60
N LEU A 97 16.24 -0.34 17.75
CA LEU A 97 17.28 0.67 17.57
C LEU A 97 17.28 1.69 18.71
N THR A 98 18.44 2.30 18.94
CA THR A 98 18.60 3.44 19.85
C THR A 98 18.11 4.74 19.21
N GLY A 99 17.71 5.72 20.04
CA GLY A 99 17.32 7.05 19.57
C GLY A 99 15.88 7.14 19.06
N GLU A 100 15.54 8.25 18.38
CA GLU A 100 14.18 8.47 17.88
C GLU A 100 14.00 7.83 16.50
N VAL A 101 13.06 6.87 16.43
CA VAL A 101 12.78 6.11 15.22
C VAL A 101 11.45 6.54 14.61
N SER A 102 11.47 6.78 13.30
CA SER A 102 10.25 7.02 12.53
C SER A 102 10.24 6.21 11.25
N VAL A 103 9.06 5.77 10.84
CA VAL A 103 8.83 5.05 9.58
C VAL A 103 8.01 5.97 8.67
N ARG A 104 8.45 6.12 7.42
CA ARG A 104 7.85 7.04 6.43
C ARG A 104 7.74 6.35 5.07
N PRO A 105 6.67 6.62 4.31
CA PRO A 105 6.58 6.13 2.94
C PRO A 105 7.58 6.86 2.05
N ARG A 106 7.96 6.23 0.94
CA ARG A 106 8.92 6.79 -0.02
C ARG A 106 8.44 8.08 -0.65
N SER A 107 7.14 8.19 -0.89
CA SER A 107 6.46 9.42 -1.30
C SER A 107 6.71 10.61 -0.36
N TRP A 108 6.92 10.40 0.95
CA TRP A 108 7.26 11.47 1.90
C TRP A 108 8.64 12.08 1.62
N LEU A 109 9.60 11.24 1.23
CA LEU A 109 10.93 11.71 0.86
C LEU A 109 10.90 12.37 -0.52
N LEU A 110 10.22 11.74 -1.48
CA LEU A 110 10.13 12.21 -2.86
C LEU A 110 9.35 13.53 -3.00
N ALA A 111 8.34 13.78 -2.14
CA ALA A 111 7.61 15.05 -2.10
C ALA A 111 8.53 16.27 -1.85
N ARG A 112 9.73 16.06 -1.28
CA ARG A 112 10.73 17.12 -1.09
C ARG A 112 11.44 17.52 -2.38
N ALA A 113 11.32 16.73 -3.45
CA ALA A 113 11.94 17.02 -4.74
C ALA A 113 11.36 18.30 -5.39
N GLN A 114 10.13 18.66 -5.05
CA GLN A 114 9.40 19.82 -5.58
C GLN A 114 8.92 20.72 -4.43
N PRO A 115 9.83 21.48 -3.78
CA PRO A 115 9.46 22.38 -2.69
C PRO A 115 8.46 23.43 -3.20
N GLY A 116 7.41 23.68 -2.43
CA GLY A 116 6.36 24.64 -2.75
C GLY A 116 5.15 24.07 -3.50
N VAL A 117 5.23 22.83 -4.00
CA VAL A 117 4.06 22.11 -4.51
C VAL A 117 3.37 21.39 -3.35
N GLY A 118 2.09 21.69 -3.13
CA GLY A 118 1.29 21.00 -2.12
C GLY A 118 1.03 19.55 -2.49
N SER A 119 0.85 18.68 -1.50
CA SER A 119 0.54 17.25 -1.71
C SER A 119 -0.75 17.00 -2.49
N GLU A 120 -1.68 17.96 -2.50
CA GLU A 120 -2.92 17.90 -3.29
C GLU A 120 -2.67 18.13 -4.79
N ALA A 121 -1.57 18.79 -5.15
CA ALA A 121 -1.23 19.14 -6.53
C ALA A 121 -0.09 18.27 -7.10
N SER A 122 0.31 17.23 -6.37
CA SER A 122 1.42 16.35 -6.75
C SER A 122 0.97 14.90 -6.93
N ALA A 123 1.48 14.26 -7.97
CA ALA A 123 1.43 12.80 -8.14
C ALA A 123 2.84 12.22 -8.07
N MET A 124 2.93 11.01 -7.53
CA MET A 124 4.14 10.22 -7.40
C MET A 124 4.03 8.96 -8.24
N VAL A 125 5.08 8.62 -8.97
CA VAL A 125 5.21 7.35 -9.68
C VAL A 125 6.42 6.61 -9.10
N GLU A 126 6.19 5.54 -8.34
CA GLU A 126 7.22 4.64 -7.83
C GLU A 126 7.36 3.43 -8.76
N LEU A 127 8.59 3.16 -9.23
CA LEU A 127 8.88 2.08 -10.15
C LEU A 127 9.36 0.82 -9.40
N THR A 128 8.87 -0.33 -9.83
CA THR A 128 9.26 -1.68 -9.37
C THR A 128 9.50 -2.56 -10.59
N ASP A 129 10.10 -3.75 -10.46
CA ASP A 129 10.30 -4.64 -11.62
C ASP A 129 8.98 -5.06 -12.30
N GLY A 130 7.94 -5.37 -11.53
CA GLY A 130 6.66 -5.84 -12.07
C GLY A 130 5.63 -4.75 -12.43
N PHE A 131 5.69 -3.56 -11.82
CA PHE A 131 4.66 -2.53 -11.96
C PHE A 131 5.17 -1.10 -11.65
N ALA A 132 4.45 -0.10 -12.14
CA ALA A 132 4.58 1.31 -11.74
C ALA A 132 3.43 1.66 -10.79
N PHE A 133 3.74 2.03 -9.55
CA PHE A 133 2.78 2.48 -8.56
C PHE A 133 2.58 3.99 -8.67
N VAL A 134 1.36 4.41 -8.96
CA VAL A 134 0.97 5.83 -9.02
C VAL A 134 0.20 6.18 -7.76
N SER A 135 0.58 7.26 -7.09
CA SER A 135 -0.17 7.81 -5.95
C SER A 135 -0.31 9.32 -6.07
N GLY A 136 -1.44 9.83 -5.60
CA GLY A 136 -1.76 11.25 -5.63
C GLY A 136 -3.03 11.52 -4.86
N ARG A 137 -3.60 12.70 -5.06
CA ARG A 137 -4.84 13.09 -4.38
C ARG A 137 -5.83 13.68 -5.38
N VAL A 138 -7.09 13.29 -5.24
CA VAL A 138 -8.21 13.78 -6.06
C VAL A 138 -9.31 14.22 -5.11
N SER A 139 -9.71 15.48 -5.19
CA SER A 139 -10.74 16.06 -4.33
C SER A 139 -10.46 15.83 -2.82
N GLY A 140 -9.21 15.97 -2.40
CA GLY A 140 -8.81 15.77 -0.99
C GLY A 140 -8.76 14.31 -0.53
N ARG A 141 -8.89 13.33 -1.43
CA ARG A 141 -8.80 11.90 -1.10
C ARG A 141 -7.58 11.29 -1.78
N SER A 142 -6.89 10.40 -1.07
CA SER A 142 -5.80 9.63 -1.66
C SER A 142 -6.34 8.77 -2.81
N LYS A 143 -5.70 8.85 -3.97
CA LYS A 143 -5.94 7.97 -5.11
C LYS A 143 -4.63 7.24 -5.42
N THR A 144 -4.71 5.93 -5.54
CA THR A 144 -3.56 5.09 -5.89
C THR A 144 -3.95 4.11 -6.99
N ALA A 145 -2.99 3.78 -7.84
CA ALA A 145 -3.15 2.79 -8.89
C ALA A 145 -1.80 2.11 -9.13
N ALA A 146 -1.83 0.93 -9.73
CA ALA A 146 -0.62 0.32 -10.26
C ALA A 146 -0.84 -0.07 -11.71
N VAL A 147 0.16 0.21 -12.53
CA VAL A 147 0.18 -0.14 -13.93
C VAL A 147 1.23 -1.22 -14.13
N ARG A 148 0.82 -2.33 -14.70
CA ARG A 148 1.70 -3.48 -14.91
C ARG A 148 2.81 -3.16 -15.91
N ARG A 149 4.05 -3.54 -15.60
CA ARG A 149 5.21 -3.42 -16.52
C ARG A 149 5.39 -4.67 -17.39
N ARG A 150 4.36 -5.05 -18.16
CA ARG A 150 4.49 -6.13 -19.16
C ARG A 150 4.30 -5.62 -20.58
N GLY A 151 5.14 -6.11 -21.49
CA GLY A 151 5.09 -5.76 -22.91
C GLY A 151 5.90 -4.51 -23.24
N ASN A 152 5.45 -3.74 -24.21
CA ASN A 152 6.19 -2.60 -24.74
C ASN A 152 6.23 -1.43 -23.72
N ALA A 153 7.42 -1.02 -23.31
CA ALA A 153 7.64 0.04 -22.31
C ALA A 153 6.95 1.37 -22.64
N ARG A 154 6.82 1.74 -23.92
CA ARG A 154 6.13 2.98 -24.32
C ARG A 154 4.63 2.88 -24.14
N VAL A 155 4.04 1.71 -24.45
CA VAL A 155 2.61 1.46 -24.25
C VAL A 155 2.28 1.52 -22.76
N VAL A 156 3.09 0.88 -21.92
CA VAL A 156 2.94 0.93 -20.47
C VAL A 156 3.09 2.36 -19.94
N ALA A 157 4.06 3.12 -20.47
CA ALA A 157 4.25 4.53 -20.09
C ALA A 157 3.03 5.41 -20.39
N VAL A 158 2.36 5.19 -21.53
CA VAL A 158 1.10 5.87 -21.88
C VAL A 158 -0.02 5.50 -20.91
N GLU A 159 -0.09 4.25 -20.48
CA GLU A 159 -1.06 3.82 -19.46
C GLU A 159 -0.81 4.49 -18.10
N VAL A 160 0.45 4.57 -17.66
CA VAL A 160 0.84 5.35 -16.46
C VAL A 160 0.43 6.81 -16.60
N ALA A 161 0.70 7.43 -17.75
CA ALA A 161 0.35 8.81 -18.01
C ALA A 161 -1.17 9.04 -17.98
N ARG A 162 -1.97 8.09 -18.50
CA ARG A 162 -3.42 8.13 -18.40
C ARG A 162 -3.90 8.09 -16.95
N VAL A 163 -3.35 7.20 -16.13
CA VAL A 163 -3.68 7.11 -14.70
C VAL A 163 -3.37 8.42 -13.97
N VAL A 164 -2.23 9.05 -14.29
CA VAL A 164 -1.88 10.37 -13.76
C VAL A 164 -2.85 11.46 -14.24
N ALA A 165 -3.24 11.45 -15.51
CA ALA A 165 -4.20 12.41 -16.06
C ALA A 165 -5.60 12.31 -15.43
N GLU A 166 -5.99 11.12 -14.97
CA GLU A 166 -7.22 10.90 -14.20
C GLU A 166 -7.14 11.44 -12.76
N MET A 167 -5.97 11.93 -12.31
CA MET A 167 -5.80 12.63 -11.04
C MET A 167 -5.96 14.14 -11.23
N THR A 168 -7.22 14.60 -11.32
CA THR A 168 -7.51 16.02 -11.59
C THR A 168 -6.92 16.94 -10.52
N GLY A 169 -6.33 18.06 -10.95
CA GLY A 169 -5.68 19.04 -10.05
C GLY A 169 -4.18 18.81 -9.82
N VAL A 170 -3.61 17.70 -10.31
CA VAL A 170 -2.17 17.49 -10.32
C VAL A 170 -1.49 18.46 -11.29
N THR A 171 -0.50 19.21 -10.78
CA THR A 171 0.32 20.14 -11.57
C THR A 171 1.81 19.78 -11.54
N ALA A 172 2.18 18.76 -10.76
CA ALA A 172 3.53 18.29 -10.67
C ALA A 172 3.60 16.77 -10.48
N VAL A 173 4.47 16.11 -11.23
CA VAL A 173 4.64 14.65 -11.20
C VAL A 173 6.08 14.32 -10.88
N VAL A 174 6.29 13.53 -9.84
CA VAL A 174 7.60 13.02 -9.47
C VAL A 174 7.67 11.55 -9.83
N ILE A 175 8.66 11.18 -10.64
CA ILE A 175 8.92 9.81 -11.07
C ILE A 175 10.16 9.33 -10.33
N ASP A 176 10.00 8.35 -9.46
CA ASP A 176 11.09 7.69 -8.77
C ASP A 176 11.80 6.72 -9.72
N ALA A 177 13.00 7.12 -10.12
CA ALA A 177 13.89 6.35 -10.97
C ALA A 177 15.16 5.93 -10.20
N ALA A 178 15.04 5.77 -8.88
CA ALA A 178 16.13 5.30 -8.05
C ALA A 178 16.51 3.84 -8.39
N HIS A 179 17.76 3.49 -8.08
CA HIS A 179 18.35 2.19 -8.42
C HIS A 179 17.60 0.98 -7.81
N GLY A 180 17.93 -0.23 -8.27
CA GLY A 180 17.40 -1.49 -7.73
C GLY A 180 16.23 -2.07 -8.53
N VAL A 181 15.96 -1.52 -9.73
CA VAL A 181 14.92 -1.96 -10.65
C VAL A 181 15.51 -1.98 -12.06
N ALA A 182 15.26 -3.04 -12.83
CA ALA A 182 15.79 -3.19 -14.18
C ALA A 182 15.21 -2.12 -15.14
N ASP A 183 16.08 -1.54 -15.98
CA ASP A 183 15.76 -0.53 -16.99
C ASP A 183 14.99 0.70 -16.48
N VAL A 184 15.09 0.97 -15.17
CA VAL A 184 14.28 1.98 -14.48
C VAL A 184 14.41 3.38 -15.08
N ARG A 185 15.61 3.75 -15.57
CA ARG A 185 15.88 5.07 -16.13
C ARG A 185 15.25 5.29 -17.50
N GLU A 186 15.34 4.29 -18.38
CA GLU A 186 14.74 4.36 -19.71
C GLU A 186 13.21 4.38 -19.58
N PHE A 187 12.66 3.54 -18.72
CA PHE A 187 11.23 3.51 -18.48
C PHE A 187 10.71 4.80 -17.83
N ALA A 188 11.44 5.36 -16.86
CA ALA A 188 11.11 6.68 -16.30
C ALA A 188 11.11 7.79 -17.36
N THR A 189 12.04 7.75 -18.32
CA THR A 189 12.08 8.70 -19.43
C THR A 189 10.84 8.56 -20.32
N HIS A 190 10.41 7.34 -20.61
CA HIS A 190 9.18 7.09 -21.37
C HIS A 190 7.93 7.58 -20.64
N ILE A 191 7.81 7.31 -19.33
CA ILE A 191 6.72 7.84 -18.51
C ILE A 191 6.75 9.37 -18.52
N ALA A 192 7.92 9.97 -18.34
CA ALA A 192 8.05 11.41 -18.31
C ALA A 192 7.62 12.06 -19.63
N ALA A 193 7.97 11.46 -20.77
CA ALA A 193 7.50 11.91 -22.08
C ALA A 193 5.97 11.80 -22.20
N ALA A 194 5.40 10.62 -21.89
CA ALA A 194 3.96 10.39 -21.99
C ALA A 194 3.15 11.30 -21.05
N VAL A 195 3.63 11.55 -19.82
CA VAL A 195 2.98 12.47 -18.88
C VAL A 195 3.01 13.91 -19.39
N ARG A 196 4.12 14.36 -19.98
CA ARG A 196 4.20 15.72 -20.57
C ARG A 196 3.25 15.91 -21.75
N GLU A 197 2.95 14.84 -22.48
CA GLU A 197 1.97 14.85 -23.58
C GLU A 197 0.53 14.84 -23.06
N ALA A 198 0.25 14.07 -22.01
CA ALA A 198 -1.11 13.85 -21.50
C ALA A 198 -1.58 14.88 -20.45
N ALA A 199 -0.66 15.51 -19.71
CA ALA A 199 -0.98 16.36 -18.57
C ALA A 199 -0.19 17.67 -18.60
N SER A 200 -0.84 18.75 -18.16
CA SER A 200 -0.21 20.06 -17.95
C SER A 200 0.47 20.08 -16.58
N GLY A 201 1.80 20.06 -16.54
CA GLY A 201 2.51 20.12 -15.27
C GLY A 201 4.02 19.89 -15.34
N ALA A 202 4.70 20.15 -14.23
CA ALA A 202 6.13 19.92 -14.10
C ALA A 202 6.41 18.43 -13.81
N VAL A 203 7.13 17.76 -14.71
CA VAL A 203 7.55 16.36 -14.52
C VAL A 203 9.01 16.30 -14.08
N MET A 204 9.27 15.59 -12.99
CA MET A 204 10.60 15.48 -12.39
C MET A 204 10.99 14.03 -12.15
N GLU A 205 12.10 13.61 -12.75
CA GLU A 205 12.70 12.31 -12.48
C GLU A 205 13.67 12.41 -11.30
N VAL A 206 13.53 11.50 -10.33
CA VAL A 206 14.39 11.41 -9.14
C VAL A 206 15.19 10.13 -9.21
N GLY A 207 16.44 10.24 -9.67
CA GLY A 207 17.41 9.14 -9.61
C GLY A 207 18.14 9.04 -8.27
N ASP A 208 19.01 8.03 -8.14
CA ASP A 208 19.75 7.69 -6.92
C ASP A 208 20.47 8.88 -6.26
N ALA A 209 21.23 9.63 -7.05
CA ALA A 209 22.00 10.78 -6.56
C ALA A 209 21.11 11.86 -5.95
N ARG A 210 19.92 12.07 -6.53
CA ARG A 210 18.95 13.05 -6.02
C ARG A 210 18.22 12.51 -4.79
N LEU A 211 17.85 11.23 -4.76
CA LEU A 211 17.26 10.61 -3.58
C LEU A 211 18.18 10.72 -2.36
N ARG A 212 19.48 10.41 -2.52
CA ARG A 212 20.49 10.59 -1.46
C ARG A 212 20.66 12.04 -1.03
N ARG A 213 20.55 13.00 -1.97
CA ARG A 213 20.56 14.43 -1.65
C ARG A 213 19.36 14.81 -0.79
N LEU A 214 18.15 14.39 -1.16
CA LEU A 214 16.94 14.65 -0.37
C LEU A 214 17.04 14.08 1.05
N ALA A 215 17.65 12.90 1.20
CA ALA A 215 17.91 12.30 2.51
C ALA A 215 18.89 13.12 3.36
N ARG A 216 19.95 13.67 2.76
CA ARG A 216 20.94 14.53 3.45
C ARG A 216 20.38 15.88 3.88
N GLU A 217 19.38 16.39 3.16
CA GLU A 217 18.73 17.67 3.46
C GLU A 217 17.72 17.56 4.62
N ILE A 218 17.48 16.36 5.16
CA ILE A 218 16.67 16.18 6.37
C ILE A 218 17.43 16.79 7.55
N GLN A 219 16.92 17.93 8.03
CA GLN A 219 17.53 18.64 9.15
C GLN A 219 17.55 17.77 10.41
N PRO A 220 18.65 17.78 11.17
CA PRO A 220 18.67 17.24 12.52
C PRO A 220 17.59 17.95 13.35
N THR A 221 16.83 17.19 14.12
CA THR A 221 15.87 17.78 15.04
C THR A 221 16.67 18.46 16.15
N PRO A 222 16.49 19.76 16.44
CA PRO A 222 17.21 20.40 17.52
C PRO A 222 16.92 19.67 18.83
N ARG A 223 17.97 19.24 19.56
CA ARG A 223 17.80 18.73 20.92
C ARG A 223 17.07 19.80 21.73
N ALA A 224 15.93 19.45 22.31
CA ALA A 224 15.43 20.22 23.43
C ALA A 224 16.55 20.28 24.48
N PRO A 225 16.93 21.47 24.99
CA PRO A 225 17.92 21.54 26.05
C PRO A 225 17.46 20.62 27.18
N LEU A 226 18.36 19.77 27.67
CA LEU A 226 18.13 18.97 28.87
C LEU A 226 17.79 19.96 29.99
N VAL A 227 16.50 20.13 30.27
CA VAL A 227 16.07 20.82 31.47
C VAL A 227 16.48 19.89 32.60
N GLU A 228 17.58 20.23 33.28
CA GLU A 228 17.94 19.55 34.51
C GLU A 228 16.70 19.56 35.42
N PRO A 229 16.32 18.41 36.01
CA PRO A 229 15.19 18.38 36.92
C PRO A 229 15.52 19.31 38.09
N SER A 230 14.85 20.46 38.11
CA SER A 230 14.95 21.41 39.19
C SER A 230 14.43 20.72 40.46
N ARG A 231 15.35 20.42 41.37
CA ARG A 231 15.05 19.80 42.67
C ARG A 231 13.93 20.61 43.35
N PRO A 232 12.81 19.98 43.75
CA PRO A 232 11.72 20.71 44.37
C PRO A 232 12.16 21.21 45.75
N ARG A 233 12.35 22.52 45.89
CA ARG A 233 12.43 23.16 47.20
C ARG A 233 11.02 23.24 47.77
N THR A 234 10.71 22.32 48.66
CA THR A 234 9.53 22.37 49.52
C THR A 234 9.49 23.70 50.27
N ARG A 235 8.51 24.54 49.95
CA ARG A 235 8.03 25.60 50.85
C ARG A 235 6.52 25.48 50.95
N VAL A 236 6.12 25.01 52.12
CA VAL A 236 4.76 25.08 52.66
C VAL A 236 4.38 26.55 52.77
N MET A 237 3.24 26.97 52.21
CA MET A 237 2.36 27.94 52.88
C MET A 237 0.92 27.89 52.33
N ALA A 238 0.01 28.13 53.27
CA ALA A 238 -1.41 27.85 53.25
C ALA A 238 -2.27 28.68 52.26
N ARG A 239 -3.35 28.03 51.80
CA ARG A 239 -4.75 28.46 51.68
C ARG A 239 -5.04 29.92 51.31
N LEU A 240 -5.89 30.09 50.29
CA LEU A 240 -7.18 30.78 50.44
C LEU A 240 -8.19 30.32 49.38
N ALA A 241 -9.43 30.15 49.83
CA ALA A 241 -10.59 29.69 49.08
C ALA A 241 -11.20 30.80 48.22
N GLY A 242 -11.92 30.42 47.17
CA GLY A 242 -12.75 31.33 46.38
C GLY A 242 -13.58 30.60 45.34
N THR A 243 -14.84 30.38 45.67
CA THR A 243 -15.94 29.82 44.88
C THR A 243 -16.28 30.64 43.64
N GLY A 244 -16.71 29.99 42.54
CA GLY A 244 -17.32 30.65 41.39
C GLY A 244 -17.93 29.68 40.39
N VAL A 245 -19.18 29.27 40.63
CA VAL A 245 -20.05 28.58 39.69
C VAL A 245 -20.65 29.62 38.74
N ALA A 246 -20.62 29.37 37.43
CA ALA A 246 -21.45 30.10 36.47
C ALA A 246 -22.01 29.14 35.39
N LEU A 247 -23.30 28.83 35.55
CA LEU A 247 -24.18 28.23 34.56
C LEU A 247 -24.57 29.29 33.53
N VAL A 248 -24.56 28.94 32.23
CA VAL A 248 -25.32 29.67 31.21
C VAL A 248 -26.12 28.65 30.39
N VAL A 249 -27.44 28.84 30.43
CA VAL A 249 -28.48 28.14 29.64
C VAL A 249 -29.21 29.20 28.82
N ALA A 250 -29.78 28.76 27.69
CA ALA A 250 -30.81 29.37 26.82
C ALA A 250 -30.27 29.94 25.49
N ALA A 251 -30.94 29.80 24.33
CA ALA A 251 -32.13 29.04 23.91
C ALA A 251 -32.21 29.07 22.37
N LEU A 252 -32.99 28.14 21.80
CA LEU A 252 -33.38 27.99 20.40
C LEU A 252 -34.24 29.15 19.86
N ALA A 253 -34.14 29.45 18.55
CA ALA A 253 -35.30 29.71 17.68
C ALA A 253 -34.95 29.66 16.18
N VAL A 254 -35.86 29.03 15.42
CA VAL A 254 -35.89 28.75 13.98
C VAL A 254 -36.37 29.97 13.19
N LEU A 255 -35.96 30.13 11.92
CA LEU A 255 -36.88 30.59 10.87
C LEU A 255 -36.42 30.13 9.47
N ALA A 256 -37.37 29.52 8.75
CA ALA A 256 -37.26 29.09 7.37
C ALA A 256 -37.60 30.24 6.42
N THR A 257 -36.91 30.33 5.27
CA THR A 257 -37.39 31.04 4.09
C THR A 257 -37.19 30.16 2.85
N LEU A 258 -38.33 29.75 2.28
CA LEU A 258 -38.45 29.15 0.96
C LEU A 258 -38.54 30.27 -0.08
N ALA A 259 -37.82 30.14 -1.19
CA ALA A 259 -38.15 30.82 -2.44
C ALA A 259 -37.91 29.85 -3.62
N PRO A 260 -38.83 29.81 -4.62
CA PRO A 260 -38.79 28.83 -5.70
C PRO A 260 -37.94 29.35 -6.87
N VAL A 261 -37.13 28.49 -7.48
CA VAL A 261 -36.63 28.74 -8.84
C VAL A 261 -37.07 27.57 -9.71
N GLN A 262 -38.00 27.88 -10.60
CA GLN A 262 -38.46 26.97 -11.64
C GLN A 262 -37.47 26.92 -12.80
N SER A 263 -37.26 25.69 -13.28
CA SER A 263 -36.95 25.26 -14.64
C SER A 263 -35.72 25.82 -15.37
N SER A 264 -34.78 24.91 -15.66
CA SER A 264 -34.36 24.64 -17.04
C SER A 264 -33.79 23.23 -17.13
N GLY A 265 -34.36 22.42 -18.02
CA GLY A 265 -34.02 21.01 -18.20
C GLY A 265 -32.56 20.82 -18.61
N VAL A 266 -31.80 20.20 -17.72
CA VAL A 266 -30.54 19.52 -18.05
C VAL A 266 -30.83 18.04 -17.84
N ARG A 267 -30.60 17.23 -18.88
CA ARG A 267 -30.67 15.76 -18.78
C ARG A 267 -29.85 15.36 -17.56
N GLN A 268 -30.52 14.83 -16.53
CA GLN A 268 -29.86 14.22 -15.39
C GLN A 268 -29.08 13.02 -15.94
N THR A 269 -27.80 13.22 -16.21
CA THR A 269 -26.85 12.12 -16.14
C THR A 269 -26.96 11.60 -14.72
N VAL A 270 -27.48 10.38 -14.60
CA VAL A 270 -27.49 9.61 -13.36
C VAL A 270 -26.10 9.75 -12.73
N PRO A 271 -25.97 10.25 -11.49
CA PRO A 271 -24.68 10.29 -10.83
C PRO A 271 -24.11 8.87 -10.85
N SER A 272 -22.96 8.70 -11.51
CA SER A 272 -22.18 7.46 -11.44
C SER A 272 -22.09 7.07 -9.97
N ALA A 273 -22.32 5.80 -9.67
CA ALA A 273 -22.18 5.23 -8.33
C ALA A 273 -20.93 5.82 -7.69
N LEU A 274 -21.06 6.34 -6.46
CA LEU A 274 -19.94 6.90 -5.69
C LEU A 274 -18.79 5.89 -5.73
N GLU A 275 -17.77 6.15 -6.55
CA GLU A 275 -16.59 5.29 -6.61
C GLU A 275 -16.05 5.18 -5.19
N LEU A 276 -16.12 3.98 -4.62
CA LEU A 276 -15.50 3.71 -3.32
C LEU A 276 -14.01 4.04 -3.45
N PRO A 277 -13.43 4.86 -2.56
CA PRO A 277 -11.99 5.10 -2.59
C PRO A 277 -11.26 3.76 -2.60
N THR A 278 -10.38 3.55 -3.57
CA THR A 278 -9.61 2.30 -3.72
C THR A 278 -8.16 2.49 -3.33
N THR A 279 -7.53 1.41 -2.91
CA THR A 279 -6.10 1.30 -2.67
C THR A 279 -5.54 0.08 -3.39
N TYR A 280 -4.22 0.04 -3.53
CA TYR A 280 -3.53 -1.08 -4.14
C TYR A 280 -2.94 -1.99 -3.04
N LEU A 281 -3.37 -3.25 -3.01
CA LEU A 281 -2.88 -4.27 -2.10
C LEU A 281 -1.82 -5.10 -2.81
N VAL A 282 -0.60 -5.12 -2.26
CA VAL A 282 0.48 -6.00 -2.68
C VAL A 282 0.84 -6.94 -1.53
N GLU A 283 0.70 -8.24 -1.75
CA GLU A 283 1.01 -9.27 -0.75
C GLU A 283 1.58 -10.51 -1.44
N GLY A 284 2.74 -10.99 -0.98
CA GLY A 284 3.49 -12.04 -1.64
C GLY A 284 3.82 -11.67 -3.09
N ARG A 285 3.42 -12.55 -4.03
CA ARG A 285 3.60 -12.38 -5.48
C ARG A 285 2.36 -11.82 -6.17
N LEU A 286 1.38 -11.33 -5.41
CA LEU A 286 0.11 -10.84 -5.95
C LEU A 286 -0.05 -9.35 -5.68
N ALA A 287 -0.59 -8.66 -6.67
CA ALA A 287 -1.08 -7.32 -6.49
C ALA A 287 -2.46 -7.11 -7.13
N LEU A 288 -3.32 -6.32 -6.46
CA LEU A 288 -4.67 -6.02 -6.90
C LEU A 288 -5.22 -4.74 -6.23
N THR A 289 -6.26 -4.16 -6.81
CA THR A 289 -7.01 -3.03 -6.24
C THR A 289 -8.11 -3.51 -5.31
N VAL A 290 -8.21 -2.90 -4.12
CA VAL A 290 -9.25 -3.16 -3.12
C VAL A 290 -9.82 -1.85 -2.56
N PRO A 291 -10.99 -1.83 -1.90
CA PRO A 291 -11.47 -0.62 -1.23
C PRO A 291 -10.51 -0.14 -0.14
N ALA A 292 -10.15 1.14 -0.15
CA ALA A 292 -9.14 1.73 0.73
C ALA A 292 -9.50 1.72 2.21
N ASN A 293 -10.80 1.70 2.52
CA ASN A 293 -11.32 1.72 3.89
C ASN A 293 -11.66 0.33 4.43
N TRP A 294 -11.42 -0.74 3.67
CA TRP A 294 -11.69 -2.11 4.11
C TRP A 294 -10.46 -2.68 4.82
N PRO A 295 -10.56 -3.03 6.11
CA PRO A 295 -9.45 -3.67 6.81
C PRO A 295 -9.00 -4.94 6.11
N THR A 296 -7.68 -5.11 6.02
CA THR A 296 -7.04 -6.29 5.44
C THR A 296 -6.47 -7.17 6.55
N GLN A 297 -6.74 -8.47 6.49
CA GLN A 297 -6.24 -9.46 7.44
C GLN A 297 -5.71 -10.69 6.70
N ARG A 298 -4.56 -11.21 7.14
CA ARG A 298 -4.10 -12.53 6.72
C ARG A 298 -4.74 -13.61 7.60
N VAL A 299 -5.42 -14.55 6.97
CA VAL A 299 -6.01 -15.74 7.61
C VAL A 299 -5.12 -16.92 7.25
N ALA A 300 -4.24 -17.31 8.19
CA ALA A 300 -3.25 -18.38 7.98
C ALA A 300 -3.68 -19.75 8.56
N GLY A 301 -4.81 -19.80 9.28
CA GLY A 301 -5.31 -21.03 9.90
C GLY A 301 -6.85 -21.04 10.01
N GLY A 302 -7.39 -22.17 10.45
CA GLY A 302 -8.83 -22.43 10.44
C GLY A 302 -9.30 -23.16 9.18
N PRO A 303 -10.62 -23.38 9.01
CA PRO A 303 -11.16 -24.07 7.84
C PRO A 303 -10.93 -23.31 6.53
N GLY A 304 -10.48 -24.04 5.51
CA GLY A 304 -10.19 -23.52 4.17
C GLY A 304 -8.72 -23.12 3.96
N SER A 305 -8.42 -22.65 2.75
CA SER A 305 -7.06 -22.24 2.38
C SER A 305 -6.62 -20.96 3.08
N ALA A 306 -5.31 -20.87 3.36
CA ALA A 306 -4.70 -19.61 3.77
C ALA A 306 -4.99 -18.51 2.73
N ARG A 307 -5.44 -17.35 3.21
CA ARG A 307 -5.97 -16.28 2.36
C ARG A 307 -5.79 -14.91 2.99
N ILE A 308 -5.83 -13.90 2.16
CA ILE A 308 -6.01 -12.52 2.59
C ILE A 308 -7.50 -12.23 2.57
N GLN A 309 -8.03 -11.67 3.64
CA GLN A 309 -9.41 -11.22 3.72
C GLN A 309 -9.44 -9.70 3.79
N VAL A 310 -10.26 -9.08 2.94
CA VAL A 310 -10.51 -7.64 2.92
C VAL A 310 -11.98 -7.44 3.19
N THR A 311 -12.34 -6.89 4.36
CA THR A 311 -13.73 -6.93 4.86
C THR A 311 -14.33 -5.54 4.92
N SER A 312 -15.61 -5.40 4.56
CA SER A 312 -16.32 -4.14 4.68
C SER A 312 -16.43 -3.71 6.15
N PRO A 313 -16.08 -2.47 6.51
CA PRO A 313 -16.20 -1.98 7.88
C PRO A 313 -17.66 -1.83 8.31
N SER A 314 -18.59 -1.69 7.37
CA SER A 314 -20.03 -1.57 7.66
C SER A 314 -20.75 -2.91 7.69
N ASP A 315 -20.13 -3.99 7.20
CA ASP A 315 -20.76 -5.29 7.10
C ASP A 315 -19.74 -6.45 7.05
N PRO A 316 -19.65 -7.29 8.11
CA PRO A 316 -18.71 -8.40 8.13
C PRO A 316 -19.03 -9.52 7.12
N GLU A 317 -20.27 -9.56 6.60
CA GLU A 317 -20.67 -10.55 5.59
C GLU A 317 -20.36 -10.11 4.15
N THR A 318 -19.79 -8.92 3.98
CA THR A 318 -19.34 -8.37 2.70
C THR A 318 -17.82 -8.30 2.73
N ALA A 319 -17.16 -9.21 2.01
CA ALA A 319 -15.70 -9.35 2.04
C ALA A 319 -15.13 -9.89 0.72
N LEU A 320 -13.86 -9.59 0.46
CA LEU A 320 -13.05 -10.22 -0.56
C LEU A 320 -12.12 -11.23 0.11
N HIS A 321 -12.01 -12.43 -0.46
CA HIS A 321 -11.04 -13.45 -0.11
C HIS A 321 -10.04 -13.61 -1.24
N ILE A 322 -8.76 -13.59 -0.93
CA ILE A 322 -7.70 -13.64 -1.93
C ILE A 322 -6.76 -14.78 -1.60
N THR A 323 -6.60 -15.68 -2.57
CA THR A 323 -5.66 -16.80 -2.51
C THR A 323 -4.67 -16.70 -3.66
N GLN A 324 -3.46 -17.17 -3.44
CA GLN A 324 -2.42 -17.24 -4.46
C GLN A 324 -1.68 -18.57 -4.37
N SER A 325 -1.34 -19.14 -5.52
CA SER A 325 -0.57 -20.40 -5.59
C SER A 325 0.39 -20.36 -6.78
N PRO A 326 1.69 -20.60 -6.58
CA PRO A 326 2.64 -20.76 -7.68
C PRO A 326 2.37 -22.06 -8.43
N VAL A 327 2.23 -21.98 -9.75
CA VAL A 327 1.83 -23.08 -10.64
C VAL A 327 2.55 -22.97 -12.00
N PRO A 328 3.88 -23.16 -12.03
CA PRO A 328 4.65 -23.02 -13.27
C PRO A 328 4.13 -23.97 -14.35
N GLY A 329 3.84 -23.42 -15.53
CA GLY A 329 3.34 -24.16 -16.69
C GLY A 329 1.88 -24.65 -16.61
N GLU A 330 1.12 -24.32 -15.56
CA GLU A 330 -0.30 -24.70 -15.46
C GLU A 330 -1.15 -23.86 -16.41
N THR A 331 -2.07 -24.51 -17.15
CA THR A 331 -3.09 -23.82 -17.96
C THR A 331 -4.38 -23.64 -17.17
N LEU A 332 -5.29 -22.78 -17.65
CA LEU A 332 -6.55 -22.53 -16.95
C LEU A 332 -7.44 -23.79 -16.96
N ALA A 333 -7.30 -24.64 -17.98
CA ALA A 333 -7.96 -25.94 -18.05
C ALA A 333 -7.41 -26.91 -16.99
N ASP A 334 -6.09 -26.95 -16.79
CA ASP A 334 -5.46 -27.77 -15.72
C ASP A 334 -5.95 -27.32 -14.34
N ALA A 335 -6.04 -26.01 -14.12
CA ALA A 335 -6.61 -25.44 -12.90
C ALA A 335 -8.08 -25.83 -12.71
N ALA A 336 -8.88 -25.81 -13.80
CA ALA A 336 -10.28 -26.23 -13.77
C ALA A 336 -10.42 -27.71 -13.39
N ASP A 337 -9.62 -28.60 -13.99
CA ASP A 337 -9.67 -30.03 -13.69
C ASP A 337 -9.22 -30.34 -12.27
N ARG A 338 -8.22 -29.60 -11.76
CA ARG A 338 -7.82 -29.70 -10.35
C ARG A 338 -8.94 -29.26 -9.41
N LEU A 339 -9.59 -28.13 -9.70
CA LEU A 339 -10.70 -27.63 -8.88
C LEU A 339 -11.91 -28.55 -8.94
N ARG A 340 -12.22 -29.14 -10.09
CA ARG A 340 -13.30 -30.13 -10.23
C ARG A 340 -13.05 -31.31 -9.29
N ARG A 341 -11.85 -31.91 -9.34
CA ARG A 341 -11.49 -33.01 -8.44
C ARG A 341 -11.59 -32.62 -6.97
N ALA A 342 -11.19 -31.39 -6.62
CA ALA A 342 -11.31 -30.90 -5.25
C ALA A 342 -12.78 -30.75 -4.81
N ILE A 343 -13.63 -30.21 -5.67
CA ILE A 343 -15.07 -30.04 -5.42
C ILE A 343 -15.78 -31.39 -5.28
N GLU A 344 -15.44 -32.38 -6.10
CA GLU A 344 -16.03 -33.73 -6.06
C GLU A 344 -15.69 -34.51 -4.77
N MET A 345 -14.66 -34.08 -4.03
CA MET A 345 -14.31 -34.67 -2.72
C MET A 345 -15.07 -34.04 -1.56
N GLU A 346 -15.80 -32.96 -1.79
CA GLU A 346 -16.50 -32.19 -0.76
C GLU A 346 -17.98 -32.59 -0.69
N PRO A 347 -18.66 -32.38 0.46
CA PRO A 347 -20.08 -32.66 0.57
C PRO A 347 -20.93 -31.89 -0.45
N ASP A 348 -21.97 -32.54 -0.96
CA ASP A 348 -22.91 -31.93 -1.91
C ASP A 348 -23.48 -30.61 -1.37
N GLY A 349 -23.57 -29.62 -2.25
CA GLY A 349 -24.14 -28.29 -1.95
C GLY A 349 -23.16 -27.31 -1.28
N VAL A 350 -21.96 -27.75 -0.87
CA VAL A 350 -20.89 -26.88 -0.35
C VAL A 350 -20.31 -26.02 -1.46
N PHE A 351 -20.03 -26.63 -2.62
CA PHE A 351 -19.56 -25.96 -3.83
C PHE A 351 -20.52 -26.25 -4.97
N VAL A 352 -20.99 -25.21 -5.63
CA VAL A 352 -22.04 -25.25 -6.65
C VAL A 352 -21.72 -24.28 -7.79
N ASP A 353 -22.50 -24.32 -8.86
CA ASP A 353 -22.37 -23.39 -9.99
C ASP A 353 -20.97 -23.37 -10.63
N PHE A 354 -20.30 -24.53 -10.65
CA PHE A 354 -18.96 -24.68 -11.23
C PHE A 354 -18.99 -24.48 -12.75
N ASN A 355 -18.20 -23.54 -13.23
CA ASN A 355 -17.99 -23.24 -14.65
C ASN A 355 -16.48 -23.28 -14.97
N PRO A 356 -15.99 -24.30 -15.69
CA PRO A 356 -14.56 -24.49 -15.97
C PRO A 356 -14.01 -23.52 -17.02
N SER A 357 -14.86 -22.80 -17.75
CA SER A 357 -14.46 -21.93 -18.87
C SER A 357 -15.27 -20.63 -18.86
N GLY A 358 -15.45 -20.05 -17.68
CA GLY A 358 -16.18 -18.81 -17.47
C GLY A 358 -15.35 -17.56 -17.77
N ALA A 359 -15.94 -16.42 -17.42
CA ALA A 359 -15.25 -15.14 -17.42
C ALA A 359 -15.79 -14.26 -16.28
N SER A 360 -14.94 -13.39 -15.75
CA SER A 360 -15.30 -12.45 -14.68
C SER A 360 -14.53 -11.15 -14.86
N ALA A 361 -15.21 -10.01 -14.74
CA ALA A 361 -14.69 -8.67 -15.00
C ALA A 361 -13.89 -8.54 -16.32
N GLY A 362 -14.33 -9.25 -17.37
CA GLY A 362 -13.69 -9.25 -18.69
C GLY A 362 -12.48 -10.18 -18.84
N ARG A 363 -12.19 -11.03 -17.84
CA ARG A 363 -11.05 -11.96 -17.85
C ARG A 363 -11.52 -13.42 -17.92
N PRO A 364 -10.87 -14.29 -18.73
CA PRO A 364 -11.10 -15.74 -18.68
C PRO A 364 -10.82 -16.29 -17.28
N ALA A 365 -11.74 -17.11 -16.76
CA ALA A 365 -11.67 -17.61 -15.39
C ALA A 365 -12.36 -18.97 -15.22
N VAL A 366 -11.95 -19.72 -14.21
CA VAL A 366 -12.79 -20.77 -13.62
C VAL A 366 -13.63 -20.12 -12.54
N THR A 367 -14.95 -20.31 -12.54
CA THR A 367 -15.84 -19.73 -11.53
C THR A 367 -16.63 -20.79 -10.81
N TYR A 368 -16.90 -20.58 -9.53
CA TYR A 368 -17.77 -21.45 -8.74
C TYR A 368 -18.31 -20.67 -7.53
N ARG A 369 -19.37 -21.18 -6.91
CA ARG A 369 -19.94 -20.62 -5.69
C ARG A 369 -19.73 -21.57 -4.52
N GLU A 370 -19.19 -21.04 -3.43
CA GLU A 370 -19.08 -21.71 -2.14
C GLU A 370 -20.25 -21.26 -1.26
N VAL A 371 -21.06 -22.21 -0.79
CA VAL A 371 -22.20 -21.94 0.08
C VAL A 371 -21.77 -22.13 1.53
N ARG A 372 -22.02 -21.13 2.36
CA ARG A 372 -21.77 -21.18 3.80
C ARG A 372 -23.03 -20.80 4.57
N PRO A 373 -23.08 -21.08 5.90
CA PRO A 373 -24.11 -20.52 6.75
C PRO A 373 -24.05 -18.99 6.71
N GLY A 374 -25.15 -18.33 6.33
CA GLY A 374 -25.28 -16.87 6.36
C GLY A 374 -24.83 -16.12 5.09
N HIS A 375 -23.86 -16.66 4.34
CA HIS A 375 -23.33 -16.03 3.12
C HIS A 375 -22.96 -17.04 2.04
N ASP A 376 -22.77 -16.52 0.83
CA ASP A 376 -22.17 -17.24 -0.28
C ASP A 376 -20.86 -16.53 -0.67
N VAL A 377 -19.90 -17.28 -1.19
CA VAL A 377 -18.65 -16.76 -1.75
C VAL A 377 -18.58 -17.13 -3.23
N TRP A 378 -18.61 -16.14 -4.11
CA TRP A 378 -18.42 -16.32 -5.55
C TRP A 378 -16.94 -16.28 -5.89
N TRP A 379 -16.37 -17.42 -6.21
CA TRP A 379 -14.96 -17.54 -6.56
C TRP A 379 -14.73 -17.32 -8.05
N THR A 380 -13.73 -16.50 -8.33
CA THR A 380 -13.12 -16.33 -9.65
C THR A 380 -11.66 -16.78 -9.54
N VAL A 381 -11.27 -17.79 -10.29
CA VAL A 381 -9.89 -18.28 -10.35
C VAL A 381 -9.29 -17.93 -11.71
N LEU A 382 -8.19 -17.19 -11.65
CA LEU A 382 -7.45 -16.64 -12.78
C LEU A 382 -6.05 -17.21 -12.80
N LEU A 383 -5.46 -17.27 -13.99
CA LEU A 383 -4.02 -17.43 -14.14
C LEU A 383 -3.40 -16.14 -14.65
N ASP A 384 -2.25 -15.80 -14.08
CA ASP A 384 -1.43 -14.71 -14.54
C ASP A 384 0.05 -15.08 -14.43
N GLY A 385 0.68 -15.40 -15.57
CA GLY A 385 2.00 -16.03 -15.58
C GLY A 385 1.98 -17.36 -14.86
N GLU A 386 2.90 -17.54 -13.90
CA GLU A 386 3.01 -18.75 -13.06
C GLU A 386 2.21 -18.65 -11.75
N LEU A 387 1.29 -17.69 -11.64
CA LEU A 387 0.49 -17.50 -10.44
C LEU A 387 -0.99 -17.80 -10.71
N ARG A 388 -1.55 -18.73 -9.93
CA ARG A 388 -3.00 -18.93 -9.83
C ARG A 388 -3.54 -18.06 -8.71
N ILE A 389 -4.48 -17.20 -9.07
CA ILE A 389 -5.08 -16.19 -8.20
C ILE A 389 -6.55 -16.53 -8.04
N GLY A 390 -6.99 -16.80 -6.82
CA GLY A 390 -8.41 -16.97 -6.49
C GLY A 390 -8.94 -15.73 -5.78
N VAL A 391 -9.96 -15.10 -6.35
CA VAL A 391 -10.70 -13.98 -5.74
C VAL A 391 -12.11 -14.45 -5.41
N GLY A 392 -12.43 -14.57 -4.12
CA GLY A 392 -13.73 -14.96 -3.59
C GLY A 392 -14.52 -13.75 -3.12
N CYS A 393 -15.70 -13.55 -3.68
CA CYS A 393 -16.55 -12.40 -3.39
C CYS A 393 -17.68 -12.84 -2.47
N GLN A 394 -17.53 -12.52 -1.18
CA GLN A 394 -18.46 -12.88 -0.13
C GLN A 394 -19.57 -11.83 -0.02
N SER A 395 -20.81 -12.30 0.04
CA SER A 395 -21.98 -11.48 0.35
C SER A 395 -23.03 -12.32 1.08
N ARG A 396 -23.93 -11.66 1.82
CA ARG A 396 -25.19 -12.32 2.23
C ARG A 396 -25.92 -12.88 1.02
N ARG A 397 -26.72 -13.93 1.24
CA ARG A 397 -27.56 -14.51 0.19
C ARG A 397 -28.51 -13.45 -0.38
N GLY A 398 -28.46 -13.25 -1.70
CA GLY A 398 -29.22 -12.21 -2.40
C GLY A 398 -28.65 -10.79 -2.27
N GLY A 399 -27.48 -10.61 -1.65
CA GLY A 399 -26.83 -9.32 -1.42
C GLY A 399 -25.59 -9.08 -2.28
N GLN A 400 -25.47 -9.72 -3.44
CA GLN A 400 -24.28 -9.70 -4.29
C GLN A 400 -23.90 -8.27 -4.73
N ASP A 401 -24.90 -7.41 -4.90
CA ASP A 401 -24.72 -6.00 -5.25
C ASP A 401 -23.81 -5.24 -4.28
N ALA A 402 -23.78 -5.63 -3.00
CA ALA A 402 -22.97 -4.96 -1.98
C ALA A 402 -21.45 -5.19 -2.15
N VAL A 403 -21.05 -6.28 -2.81
CA VAL A 403 -19.63 -6.64 -3.03
C VAL A 403 -19.22 -6.50 -4.49
N ARG A 404 -20.18 -6.41 -5.43
CA ARG A 404 -19.93 -6.47 -6.89
C ARG A 404 -18.83 -5.53 -7.36
N ASP A 405 -18.95 -4.23 -7.08
CA ASP A 405 -18.01 -3.25 -7.65
C ASP A 405 -16.58 -3.46 -7.13
N ALA A 406 -16.45 -3.76 -5.83
CA ALA A 406 -15.17 -4.11 -5.22
C ALA A 406 -14.59 -5.41 -5.79
N CYS A 407 -15.44 -6.42 -5.99
CA CYS A 407 -15.09 -7.71 -6.57
C CYS A 407 -14.61 -7.58 -8.03
N GLU A 408 -15.38 -6.89 -8.87
CA GLU A 408 -15.01 -6.69 -10.27
C GLU A 408 -13.70 -5.91 -10.41
N GLN A 409 -13.49 -4.89 -9.58
CA GLN A 409 -12.25 -4.14 -9.57
C GLN A 409 -11.05 -5.01 -9.14
N ALA A 410 -11.22 -5.82 -8.09
CA ALA A 410 -10.20 -6.77 -7.63
C ALA A 410 -9.84 -7.79 -8.71
N VAL A 411 -10.84 -8.43 -9.33
CA VAL A 411 -10.63 -9.41 -10.41
C VAL A 411 -9.94 -8.75 -11.62
N ARG A 412 -10.39 -7.57 -12.04
CA ARG A 412 -9.86 -6.87 -13.21
C ARG A 412 -8.39 -6.47 -13.04
N SER A 413 -8.02 -6.04 -11.84
CA SER A 413 -6.68 -5.54 -11.52
C SER A 413 -5.69 -6.62 -11.06
N ALA A 414 -6.15 -7.79 -10.62
CA ALA A 414 -5.30 -8.82 -10.03
C ALA A 414 -4.20 -9.33 -10.99
N HIS A 415 -2.93 -9.25 -10.58
CA HIS A 415 -1.82 -9.80 -11.35
C HIS A 415 -0.64 -10.23 -10.48
N ALA A 416 0.19 -11.10 -11.04
CA ALA A 416 1.45 -11.48 -10.46
C ALA A 416 2.43 -10.31 -10.50
N VAL A 417 3.10 -10.09 -9.37
CA VAL A 417 4.25 -9.22 -9.18
C VAL A 417 5.44 -10.11 -8.79
N GLU A 418 6.59 -9.85 -9.40
CA GLU A 418 7.83 -10.58 -9.17
C GLU A 418 8.61 -9.99 -8.00
#